data_AF-A0A183L5N3-F1
#
_entry.id   AF-A0A183L5N3-F1
#
_cell.length_a   1.000
_cell.length_b   1.000
_cell.length_c   1.000
_cell.angle_alpha   90.00
_cell.angle_beta   90.00
_cell.angle_gamma   90.00
#
_symmetry.space_group_name_H-M   'P 1'
#
loop_
_entity.id
_entity.type
_entity.pdbx_description
1 polymer ?
#
loop_
_entity_poly.entity_id
_entity_poly.type
_entity_poly.pdbx_seq_one_letter_code
_entity_poly.pdbx_strand_id
1 'polypeptide(L)'
;MIHNTLKYNLYYINISIGWSIALLLSQIITHPLGYNSLMNPSITLSLALINKLSFHYVIPLTIIQLISSLLSSLMIYYIYYYNYISSHDNIKLIILNQFIITPNGSHLICFIDRLLLTIMTTIFILLIRDERNDKIHKNYRLIYIILFTSGRITSLSMNAGTSINPIRDLGPRITIALCGMLSLLYRFSSLLLHPILPVHR
;
A
#
# COMPACT_ATOMS: atom_id res chain seq x y z
N MET A 1 18.98 7.26 22.80
CA MET A 1 17.92 7.77 21.90
C MET A 1 18.33 7.78 20.43
N ILE A 2 19.49 8.34 20.06
CA ILE A 2 19.98 8.43 18.66
C ILE A 2 20.08 7.05 17.96
N HIS A 3 20.50 6.02 18.69
CA HIS A 3 20.66 4.68 18.10
C HIS A 3 19.33 4.01 17.71
N ASN A 4 18.23 4.33 18.39
CA ASN A 4 16.91 3.82 18.06
C ASN A 4 16.30 4.60 16.89
N THR A 5 16.46 5.94 16.86
CA THR A 5 15.97 6.76 15.74
C THR A 5 16.68 6.42 14.42
N LEU A 6 17.98 6.14 14.45
CA LEU A 6 18.73 5.67 13.28
C LEU A 6 18.20 4.32 12.75
N LYS A 7 17.88 3.37 13.65
CA LYS A 7 17.29 2.07 13.25
C LYS A 7 15.91 2.24 12.61
N TYR A 8 15.05 3.12 13.14
CA TYR A 8 13.75 3.42 12.53
C TYR A 8 13.91 4.09 11.16
N ASN A 9 14.83 5.05 11.02
CA ASN A 9 15.07 5.74 9.75
C ASN A 9 15.59 4.79 8.66
N LEU A 10 16.53 3.90 8.99
CA LEU A 10 17.02 2.88 8.05
C LEU A 10 15.91 1.90 7.65
N TYR A 11 15.02 1.54 8.57
CA TYR A 11 13.87 0.68 8.29
C TYR A 11 12.91 1.31 7.27
N TYR A 12 12.55 2.59 7.44
CA TYR A 12 11.67 3.28 6.48
C TYR A 12 12.31 3.52 5.12
N ILE A 13 13.63 3.75 5.07
CA ILE A 13 14.38 3.87 3.80
C ILE A 13 14.37 2.54 3.06
N ASN A 14 14.65 1.42 3.73
CA ASN A 14 14.64 0.09 3.11
C ASN A 14 13.25 -0.27 2.56
N ILE A 15 12.19 0.00 3.33
CA ILE A 15 10.81 -0.18 2.89
C ILE A 15 10.53 0.71 1.68
N SER A 16 10.86 1.99 1.76
CA SER A 16 10.64 2.96 0.68
C SER A 16 11.27 2.53 -0.64
N ILE A 17 12.54 2.12 -0.61
CA ILE A 17 13.27 1.68 -1.79
C ILE A 17 12.64 0.38 -2.34
N GLY A 18 12.39 -0.61 -1.48
CA GLY A 18 11.76 -1.87 -1.88
C GLY A 18 10.39 -1.66 -2.54
N TRP A 19 9.53 -0.82 -1.96
CA TRP A 19 8.23 -0.46 -2.53
C TRP A 19 8.36 0.22 -3.89
N SER A 20 9.31 1.14 -4.03
CA SER A 20 9.48 1.92 -5.24
C SER A 20 10.04 1.06 -6.40
N ILE A 21 10.96 0.14 -6.10
CA ILE A 21 11.46 -0.84 -7.08
C ILE A 21 10.36 -1.81 -7.51
N ALA A 22 9.58 -2.33 -6.56
CA ALA A 22 8.45 -3.21 -6.89
C ALA A 22 7.43 -2.51 -7.81
N LEU A 23 7.12 -1.23 -7.54
CA LEU A 23 6.26 -0.44 -8.41
C LEU A 23 6.88 -0.22 -9.80
N LEU A 24 8.17 0.09 -9.91
CA LEU A 24 8.84 0.17 -11.22
C LEU A 24 8.71 -1.14 -12.00
N LEU A 25 9.07 -2.27 -11.39
CA LEU A 25 9.00 -3.57 -12.06
C LEU A 25 7.58 -3.88 -12.51
N SER A 26 6.59 -3.60 -11.67
CA SER A 26 5.19 -3.79 -12.00
C SER A 26 4.73 -2.94 -13.20
N GLN A 27 5.22 -1.70 -13.30
CA GLN A 27 4.93 -0.83 -14.42
C GLN A 27 5.60 -1.34 -15.70
N ILE A 28 6.86 -1.78 -15.64
CA ILE A 28 7.58 -2.35 -16.80
C ILE A 28 6.86 -3.59 -17.33
N ILE A 29 6.50 -4.53 -16.44
CA ILE A 29 5.85 -5.79 -16.82
C ILE A 29 4.49 -5.54 -17.47
N THR A 30 3.73 -4.57 -16.97
CA THR A 30 2.36 -4.30 -17.45
C THR A 30 2.28 -3.24 -18.54
N HIS A 31 3.37 -2.52 -18.83
CA HIS A 31 3.41 -1.48 -19.87
C HIS A 31 2.93 -1.98 -21.25
N PRO A 32 3.33 -3.18 -21.74
CA PRO A 32 2.85 -3.69 -23.03
C PRO A 32 1.34 -3.92 -23.10
N LEU A 33 0.66 -4.04 -21.95
CA LEU A 33 -0.78 -4.29 -21.86
C LEU A 33 -1.62 -3.01 -22.03
N GLY A 34 -1.00 -1.85 -22.22
CA GLY A 34 -1.66 -0.60 -22.67
C GLY A 34 -2.32 0.26 -21.59
N TYR A 35 -2.51 -0.23 -20.36
CA TYR A 35 -3.19 0.54 -19.28
C TYR A 35 -2.24 1.21 -18.27
N ASN A 36 -0.91 1.07 -18.43
CA ASN A 36 0.13 1.54 -17.50
C ASN A 36 -0.23 1.27 -16.03
N SER A 37 -0.18 -0.01 -15.66
CA SER A 37 -0.42 -0.58 -14.32
C SER A 37 -1.37 0.21 -13.42
N LEU A 38 -2.66 -0.13 -13.46
CA LEU A 38 -3.71 0.54 -12.69
C LEU A 38 -3.81 0.08 -11.23
N MET A 39 -2.82 -0.69 -10.73
CA MET A 39 -2.68 -1.48 -9.48
C MET A 39 -3.20 -0.92 -8.13
N ASN A 40 -3.98 0.15 -8.14
CA ASN A 40 -4.66 0.76 -7.03
C ASN A 40 -6.10 1.12 -7.44
N PRO A 41 -7.13 0.61 -6.73
CA PRO A 41 -8.53 0.97 -6.92
C PRO A 41 -8.78 2.48 -6.95
N SER A 42 -8.07 3.24 -6.11
CA SER A 42 -8.22 4.70 -6.05
C SER A 42 -7.77 5.36 -7.35
N ILE A 43 -6.69 4.87 -7.98
CA ILE A 43 -6.23 5.37 -9.28
C ILE A 43 -7.20 4.93 -10.38
N THR A 44 -7.66 3.69 -10.33
CA THR A 44 -8.64 3.13 -11.29
C THR A 44 -9.92 3.98 -11.30
N LEU A 45 -10.47 4.27 -10.12
CA LEU A 45 -11.63 5.14 -9.96
C LEU A 45 -11.35 6.57 -10.45
N SER A 46 -10.20 7.13 -10.09
CA SER A 46 -9.84 8.50 -10.48
C SER A 46 -9.74 8.67 -12.00
N LEU A 47 -9.17 7.70 -12.71
CA LEU A 47 -9.15 7.71 -14.18
C LEU A 47 -10.55 7.56 -14.77
N ALA A 48 -11.42 6.77 -14.14
CA ALA A 48 -12.80 6.64 -14.58
C ALA A 48 -13.57 7.97 -14.44
N LEU A 49 -13.38 8.70 -13.34
CA LEU A 49 -14.02 9.98 -13.08
C LEU A 49 -13.61 11.08 -14.08
N ILE A 50 -12.41 11.00 -14.66
CA ILE A 50 -11.93 11.94 -15.69
C ILE A 50 -12.07 11.39 -17.13
N ASN A 51 -12.90 10.36 -17.33
CA ASN A 51 -13.16 9.73 -18.63
C ASN A 51 -11.90 9.19 -19.34
N LYS A 52 -10.87 8.80 -18.58
CA LYS A 52 -9.67 8.12 -19.08
C LYS A 52 -9.76 6.59 -18.98
N LEU A 53 -10.81 6.08 -18.32
CA LEU A 53 -11.16 4.68 -18.20
C LEU A 53 -12.68 4.55 -18.23
N SER A 54 -13.24 3.57 -18.95
CA SER A 54 -14.69 3.34 -18.86
C SER A 54 -15.07 2.91 -17.45
N PHE A 55 -16.11 3.53 -16.89
CA PHE A 55 -16.56 3.29 -15.52
C PHE A 55 -16.93 1.81 -15.27
N HIS A 56 -17.39 1.09 -16.30
CA HIS A 56 -17.70 -0.33 -16.23
C HIS A 56 -16.49 -1.21 -15.88
N TYR A 57 -15.26 -0.74 -16.12
CA TYR A 57 -14.04 -1.47 -15.75
C TYR A 57 -13.62 -1.28 -14.29
N VAL A 58 -14.21 -0.33 -13.55
CA VAL A 58 -13.79 -0.06 -12.17
C VAL A 58 -13.94 -1.30 -11.30
N ILE A 59 -15.13 -1.89 -11.24
CA ILE A 59 -15.38 -3.07 -10.38
C ILE A 59 -14.60 -4.32 -10.83
N PRO A 60 -14.60 -4.71 -12.12
CA PRO A 60 -13.81 -5.86 -12.57
C PRO A 60 -12.31 -5.72 -12.26
N LEU A 61 -11.73 -4.53 -12.49
CA LEU A 61 -10.31 -4.30 -12.22
C LEU A 61 -9.99 -4.31 -10.72
N THR A 62 -10.85 -3.75 -9.86
CA THR A 62 -10.63 -3.80 -8.41
C THR A 62 -10.68 -5.23 -7.88
N ILE A 63 -11.58 -6.07 -8.40
CA ILE A 63 -11.66 -7.49 -8.03
C ILE A 63 -10.38 -8.23 -8.45
N ILE A 64 -9.91 -8.04 -9.69
CA ILE A 64 -8.67 -8.67 -10.16
C ILE A 64 -7.48 -8.22 -9.30
N GLN A 65 -7.38 -6.92 -9.01
CA GLN A 65 -6.30 -6.39 -8.15
C GLN A 65 -6.38 -6.96 -6.72
N LEU A 66 -7.58 -7.15 -6.18
CA LEU A 66 -7.77 -7.78 -4.87
C LEU A 66 -7.33 -9.25 -4.89
N ILE A 67 -7.74 -10.02 -5.89
CA ILE A 67 -7.35 -11.43 -6.05
C ILE A 67 -5.82 -11.54 -6.20
N SER A 68 -5.19 -10.68 -7.00
CA SER A 68 -3.72 -10.65 -7.12
C SER A 68 -3.05 -10.31 -5.79
N SER A 69 -3.61 -9.38 -5.00
CA SER A 69 -3.08 -9.04 -3.69
C SER A 69 -3.24 -10.18 -2.67
N LEU A 70 -4.35 -10.91 -2.73
CA LEU A 70 -4.60 -12.11 -1.93
C LEU A 70 -3.57 -13.19 -2.26
N LEU A 71 -3.43 -13.56 -3.54
CA LEU A 71 -2.50 -14.60 -3.97
C LEU A 71 -1.05 -14.27 -3.64
N SER A 72 -0.61 -13.04 -3.90
CA SER A 72 0.76 -12.62 -3.59
C SER A 72 1.06 -12.61 -2.10
N SER A 73 0.13 -12.10 -1.27
CA SER A 73 0.31 -12.15 0.19
C SER A 73 0.29 -13.58 0.73
N LEU A 74 -0.52 -14.47 0.16
CA LEU A 74 -0.55 -15.89 0.53
C LEU A 74 0.77 -16.58 0.18
N MET A 75 1.33 -16.33 -1.00
CA MET A 75 2.64 -16.86 -1.39
C MET A 75 3.75 -16.39 -0.44
N ILE A 76 3.82 -15.09 -0.14
CA ILE A 76 4.82 -14.54 0.78
C ILE A 76 4.60 -15.13 2.19
N TYR A 77 3.35 -15.24 2.65
CA TYR A 77 3.05 -15.87 3.93
C TYR A 77 3.64 -17.27 4.03
N TYR A 78 3.42 -18.13 3.02
CA TYR A 78 3.97 -19.49 3.00
C TYR A 78 5.49 -19.52 2.94
N ILE A 79 6.13 -18.68 2.12
CA ILE A 79 7.59 -18.61 2.01
C ILE A 79 8.23 -18.25 3.35
N TYR A 80 7.62 -17.32 4.09
CA TYR A 80 8.14 -16.86 5.38
C TYR A 80 7.48 -17.55 6.58
N TYR A 81 6.64 -18.56 6.35
CA TYR A 81 5.82 -19.21 7.38
C TYR A 81 6.66 -19.86 8.49
N TYR A 82 7.73 -20.54 8.12
CA TYR A 82 8.62 -21.18 9.09
C TYR A 82 9.28 -20.15 10.02
N ASN A 83 9.75 -19.04 9.45
CA ASN A 83 10.31 -17.92 10.22
C ASN A 83 9.24 -17.29 11.11
N TYR A 84 8.00 -17.24 10.65
CA TYR A 84 6.89 -16.73 11.44
C TYR A 84 6.59 -17.61 12.67
N ILE A 85 6.42 -18.93 12.51
CA ILE A 85 6.10 -19.83 13.64
C ILE A 85 7.22 -19.85 14.68
N SER A 86 8.47 -19.95 14.22
CA SER A 86 9.66 -20.05 15.08
C SER A 86 10.02 -18.73 15.79
N SER A 87 9.36 -17.63 15.41
CA SER A 87 9.64 -16.31 15.97
C SER A 87 8.88 -16.01 17.26
N HIS A 88 9.47 -15.14 18.09
CA HIS A 88 8.85 -14.61 19.31
C HIS A 88 7.75 -13.60 18.96
N ASP A 89 6.82 -13.33 19.89
CA ASP A 89 5.63 -12.50 19.64
C ASP A 89 5.94 -11.10 19.09
N ASN A 90 7.02 -10.46 19.57
CA ASN A 90 7.45 -9.15 19.06
C ASN A 90 7.90 -9.21 17.59
N ILE A 91 8.52 -10.31 17.17
CA ILE A 91 8.99 -10.52 15.80
C ILE A 91 7.80 -10.88 14.90
N LYS A 92 6.84 -11.69 15.39
CA LYS A 92 5.58 -11.94 14.69
C LYS A 92 4.86 -10.65 14.34
N LEU A 93 4.84 -9.69 15.25
CA LEU A 93 4.24 -8.36 15.03
C LEU A 93 4.98 -7.55 13.96
N ILE A 94 6.31 -7.57 13.95
CA ILE A 94 7.12 -6.93 12.90
C ILE A 94 6.84 -7.57 11.53
N ILE A 95 6.76 -8.90 11.47
CA ILE A 95 6.42 -9.63 10.25
C ILE A 95 5.00 -9.25 9.79
N LEU A 96 4.04 -9.20 10.71
CA LEU A 96 2.65 -8.84 10.41
C LEU A 96 2.54 -7.42 9.82
N ASN A 97 3.32 -6.47 10.35
CA ASN A 97 3.39 -5.09 9.85
C ASN A 97 3.99 -4.97 8.43
N GLN A 98 4.64 -6.02 7.91
CA GLN A 98 5.05 -6.06 6.50
C GLN A 98 3.84 -6.30 5.59
N PHE A 99 2.90 -7.12 6.04
CA PHE A 99 1.69 -7.50 5.30
C PHE A 99 0.58 -6.46 5.41
N ILE A 100 0.30 -5.95 6.61
CA ILE A 100 -0.84 -5.05 6.87
C ILE A 100 -0.40 -3.76 7.54
N ILE A 101 -1.23 -2.71 7.41
CA ILE A 101 -1.04 -1.50 8.19
C ILE A 101 -1.52 -1.70 9.63
N THR A 102 -0.68 -1.32 10.58
CA THR A 102 -1.12 -1.00 11.94
C THR A 102 -1.14 0.51 12.15
N PRO A 103 -2.28 1.11 12.51
CA PRO A 103 -2.37 2.55 12.76
C PRO A 103 -1.60 2.93 14.02
N ASN A 104 -0.97 4.11 14.00
CA ASN A 104 -0.17 4.67 15.10
C ASN A 104 -0.79 5.99 15.63
N GLY A 105 -2.08 6.20 15.37
CA GLY A 105 -2.83 7.39 15.77
C GLY A 105 -4.32 7.09 15.91
N SER A 106 -5.12 8.12 16.23
CA SER A 106 -6.57 7.96 16.29
C SER A 106 -7.14 7.66 14.89
N HIS A 107 -8.28 6.97 14.84
CA HIS A 107 -8.92 6.60 13.58
C HIS A 107 -9.14 7.79 12.64
N LEU A 108 -9.57 8.92 13.19
CA LEU A 108 -9.83 10.14 12.43
C LEU A 108 -8.54 10.71 11.83
N ILE A 109 -7.44 10.75 12.60
CA ILE A 109 -6.15 11.24 12.10
C ILE A 109 -5.62 10.31 11.01
N CYS A 110 -5.66 8.99 11.24
CA CYS A 110 -5.23 8.01 10.24
C CYS A 110 -6.10 8.09 8.97
N PHE A 111 -7.42 8.29 9.11
CA PHE A 111 -8.32 8.45 7.95
C PHE A 111 -7.96 9.69 7.12
N ILE A 112 -7.81 10.86 7.77
CA ILE A 112 -7.44 12.11 7.10
C ILE A 112 -6.08 11.96 6.41
N ASP A 113 -5.11 11.37 7.09
CA ASP A 113 -3.78 11.09 6.56
C ASP A 113 -3.83 10.20 5.30
N ARG A 114 -4.60 9.11 5.32
CA ARG A 114 -4.79 8.23 4.16
C ARG A 114 -5.52 8.93 3.01
N LEU A 115 -6.53 9.74 3.31
CA LEU A 115 -7.25 10.51 2.32
C LEU A 115 -6.31 11.49 1.62
N LEU A 116 -5.55 12.28 2.38
CA LEU A 116 -4.59 13.26 1.85
C LEU A 116 -3.52 12.60 0.99
N LEU A 117 -2.89 11.52 1.46
CA LEU A 117 -1.85 10.82 0.71
C LEU A 117 -2.34 10.16 -0.57
N THR A 118 -3.58 9.64 -0.55
CA THR A 118 -4.21 9.06 -1.74
C THR A 118 -4.50 10.15 -2.77
N ILE A 119 -5.02 11.31 -2.36
CA ILE A 119 -5.22 12.46 -3.24
C ILE A 119 -3.90 12.93 -3.85
N MET A 120 -2.88 13.18 -3.02
CA MET A 120 -1.57 13.63 -3.49
C MET A 120 -0.96 12.66 -4.51
N THR A 121 -1.03 11.35 -4.22
CA THR A 121 -0.48 10.33 -5.14
C THR A 121 -1.27 10.25 -6.43
N THR A 122 -2.59 10.36 -6.35
CA THR A 122 -3.45 10.35 -7.54
C THR A 122 -3.15 11.54 -8.44
N ILE A 123 -3.12 12.76 -7.88
CA ILE A 123 -2.79 13.98 -8.63
C ILE A 123 -1.42 13.85 -9.28
N PHE A 124 -0.41 13.40 -8.53
CA PHE A 124 0.93 13.23 -9.06
C PHE A 124 0.99 12.22 -10.22
N ILE A 125 0.32 11.08 -10.11
CA ILE A 125 0.26 10.09 -11.18
C ILE A 125 -0.46 10.64 -12.42
N LEU A 126 -1.54 11.40 -12.23
CA LEU A 126 -2.23 12.07 -13.33
C LEU A 126 -1.32 13.10 -14.02
N LEU A 127 -0.58 13.92 -13.26
CA LEU A 127 0.35 14.92 -13.78
C LEU A 127 1.51 14.31 -14.58
N ILE A 128 2.04 13.15 -14.14
CA ILE A 128 3.08 12.42 -14.87
C ILE A 128 2.53 11.83 -16.16
N ARG A 129 1.30 11.31 -16.13
CA ARG A 129 0.68 10.64 -17.29
C ARG A 129 0.13 11.62 -18.30
N ASP A 130 -0.13 12.87 -17.92
CA ASP A 130 -0.64 13.90 -18.84
C ASP A 130 0.38 14.15 -19.96
N GLU A 131 -0.08 13.99 -21.21
CA GLU A 131 0.76 14.21 -22.38
C GLU A 131 0.91 15.69 -22.72
N ARG A 132 0.05 16.55 -22.15
CA ARG A 132 0.12 18.00 -22.30
C ARG A 132 1.21 18.63 -21.41
N ASN A 133 1.73 17.86 -20.45
CA ASN A 133 2.79 18.31 -19.55
C ASN A 133 4.16 18.12 -20.22
N ASP A 134 4.58 19.14 -20.96
CA ASP A 134 5.83 19.19 -21.72
C ASP A 134 7.10 19.14 -20.85
N LYS A 135 6.99 19.51 -19.56
CA LYS A 135 8.09 19.42 -18.59
C LYS A 135 8.47 17.97 -18.22
N ILE A 136 7.60 16.99 -18.49
CA ILE A 136 7.83 15.59 -18.13
C ILE A 136 7.99 14.76 -19.40
N HIS A 137 9.25 14.50 -19.79
CA HIS A 137 9.54 13.60 -20.90
C HIS A 137 9.03 12.18 -20.64
N LYS A 138 8.41 11.56 -21.66
CA LYS A 138 7.81 10.22 -21.59
C LYS A 138 8.78 9.15 -21.06
N ASN A 139 10.06 9.22 -21.47
CA ASN A 139 11.10 8.26 -21.09
C ASN A 139 11.46 8.29 -19.59
N TYR A 140 11.22 9.42 -18.90
CA TYR A 140 11.57 9.59 -17.50
C TYR A 140 10.37 9.42 -16.54
N ARG A 141 9.16 9.18 -17.06
CA ARG A 141 7.93 9.05 -16.26
C ARG A 141 8.07 8.02 -15.12
N LEU A 142 8.69 6.88 -15.40
CA LEU A 142 8.92 5.83 -14.39
C LEU A 142 9.85 6.29 -13.26
N ILE A 143 10.91 7.05 -13.59
CA ILE A 143 11.85 7.59 -12.60
C ILE A 143 11.13 8.57 -11.66
N TYR A 144 10.29 9.45 -12.19
CA TYR A 144 9.51 10.36 -11.34
C TYR A 144 8.53 9.62 -10.42
N ILE A 145 7.90 8.53 -10.88
CA ILE A 145 7.04 7.68 -10.04
C ILE A 145 7.84 7.07 -8.88
N ILE A 146 9.05 6.58 -9.13
CA ILE A 146 9.93 6.02 -8.09
C ILE A 146 10.32 7.09 -7.08
N LEU A 147 10.81 8.24 -7.54
CA LEU A 147 11.29 9.32 -6.67
C LEU A 147 10.18 9.85 -5.77
N PHE A 148 8.98 10.04 -6.33
CA PHE A 148 7.83 10.45 -5.54
C PHE A 148 7.40 9.37 -4.56
N THR A 149 7.31 8.12 -4.99
CA THR A 149 6.90 7.04 -4.10
C THR A 149 7.89 6.86 -2.96
N SER A 150 9.19 6.95 -3.26
CA SER A 150 10.23 6.78 -2.25
C SER A 150 10.20 7.93 -1.25
N GLY A 151 10.15 9.17 -1.72
CA GLY A 151 10.04 10.37 -0.89
C GLY A 151 8.77 10.37 -0.03
N ARG A 152 7.62 10.03 -0.61
CA ARG A 152 6.34 9.93 0.13
C ARG A 152 6.42 8.90 1.24
N ILE A 153 7.00 7.73 0.98
CA ILE A 153 7.10 6.66 1.99
C ILE A 153 8.06 7.06 3.11
N THR A 154 9.22 7.64 2.80
CA THR A 154 10.17 8.03 3.85
C THR A 154 9.66 9.18 4.71
N SER A 155 8.89 10.11 4.13
CA SER A 155 8.44 11.31 4.83
C SER A 155 7.06 11.20 5.50
N LEU A 156 6.13 10.42 4.94
CA LEU A 156 4.70 10.47 5.32
C LEU A 156 4.10 9.12 5.72
N SER A 157 4.91 8.20 6.27
CA SER A 157 4.44 6.86 6.68
C SER A 157 4.16 6.69 8.17
N MET A 158 4.29 7.75 8.97
CA MET A 158 4.32 7.62 10.44
C MET A 158 2.96 7.29 11.08
N ASN A 159 1.85 7.80 10.52
CA ASN A 159 0.52 7.67 11.11
C ASN A 159 -0.15 6.31 10.80
N ALA A 160 -0.09 5.88 9.54
CA ALA A 160 -0.78 4.68 9.05
C ALA A 160 0.07 3.92 8.01
N GLY A 161 1.39 3.92 8.18
CA GLY A 161 2.30 3.18 7.31
C GLY A 161 2.31 3.66 5.87
N THR A 162 2.65 2.78 4.94
CA THR A 162 2.95 3.17 3.54
C THR A 162 1.76 3.09 2.59
N SER A 163 0.66 2.43 3.00
CA SER A 163 -0.41 2.03 2.09
C SER A 163 -1.46 3.12 1.89
N ILE A 164 -1.66 3.43 0.62
CA ILE A 164 -2.66 4.35 0.05
C ILE A 164 -3.57 3.60 -0.94
N ASN A 165 -3.48 2.27 -0.90
CA ASN A 165 -4.05 1.37 -1.88
C ASN A 165 -4.97 0.41 -1.15
N PRO A 166 -6.30 0.51 -1.34
CA PRO A 166 -7.28 -0.31 -0.62
C PRO A 166 -6.99 -1.80 -0.71
N ILE A 167 -6.67 -2.34 -1.89
CA ILE A 167 -6.43 -3.78 -2.07
C ILE A 167 -5.10 -4.24 -1.47
N ARG A 168 -4.10 -3.34 -1.35
CA ARG A 168 -2.80 -3.64 -0.75
C ARG A 168 -2.90 -3.85 0.76
N ASP A 169 -3.96 -3.36 1.38
CA ASP A 169 -4.24 -3.59 2.80
C ASP A 169 -5.33 -4.67 2.99
N LEU A 170 -6.41 -4.60 2.22
CA LEU A 170 -7.52 -5.55 2.32
C LEU A 170 -7.11 -6.98 1.97
N GLY A 171 -6.38 -7.19 0.86
CA GLY A 171 -5.96 -8.52 0.42
C GLY A 171 -5.14 -9.26 1.48
N PRO A 172 -4.02 -8.68 1.97
CA PRO A 172 -3.23 -9.32 3.02
C PRO A 172 -3.98 -9.51 4.34
N ARG A 173 -4.92 -8.62 4.71
CA ARG A 173 -5.78 -8.85 5.89
C ARG A 173 -6.64 -10.09 5.73
N ILE A 174 -7.26 -10.29 4.57
CA ILE A 174 -8.04 -11.50 4.30
C ILE A 174 -7.13 -12.74 4.33
N THR A 175 -5.93 -12.67 3.74
CA THR A 175 -4.96 -13.78 3.81
C THR A 175 -4.63 -14.16 5.24
N ILE A 176 -4.27 -13.18 6.09
CA ILE A 176 -3.95 -13.42 7.50
C ILE A 176 -5.15 -14.01 8.25
N ALA A 177 -6.36 -13.54 7.96
CA ALA A 177 -7.59 -14.10 8.52
C ALA A 177 -7.77 -15.58 8.12
N LEU A 178 -7.59 -15.92 6.84
CA LEU A 178 -7.70 -17.28 6.32
C LEU A 178 -6.62 -18.22 6.88
N CYS A 179 -5.42 -17.71 7.15
CA CYS A 179 -4.32 -18.46 7.75
C CYS A 179 -4.44 -18.62 9.28
N GLY A 180 -5.60 -18.34 9.87
CA GLY A 180 -5.88 -18.60 11.29
C GLY A 180 -5.31 -17.55 12.26
N MET A 181 -4.87 -16.40 11.75
CA MET A 181 -4.26 -15.32 12.55
C MET A 181 -5.25 -14.21 12.89
N LEU A 182 -6.54 -14.56 13.00
CA LEU A 182 -7.64 -13.61 13.25
C LEU A 182 -7.47 -12.89 14.60
N SER A 183 -6.96 -13.55 15.63
CA SER A 183 -6.69 -12.96 16.95
C SER A 183 -5.67 -11.81 16.90
N LEU A 184 -4.69 -11.87 15.99
CA LEU A 184 -3.74 -10.78 15.74
C LEU A 184 -4.42 -9.62 15.00
N LEU A 185 -5.34 -9.91 14.07
CA LEU A 185 -6.14 -8.86 13.44
C LEU A 185 -6.98 -8.13 14.49
N TYR A 186 -7.63 -8.82 15.43
CA TYR A 186 -8.42 -8.19 16.51
C TYR A 186 -7.59 -7.35 17.47
N ARG A 187 -6.36 -7.76 17.75
CA ARG A 187 -5.43 -6.98 18.57
C ARG A 187 -5.08 -5.63 17.94
N PHE A 188 -5.30 -5.48 16.63
CA PHE A 188 -5.04 -4.28 15.84
C PHE A 188 -6.25 -3.85 14.98
N SER A 189 -7.45 -4.36 15.27
CA SER A 189 -8.63 -4.18 14.41
C SER A 189 -9.19 -2.80 14.63
N SER A 190 -8.84 -1.90 13.73
CA SER A 190 -9.35 -0.54 13.76
C SER A 190 -9.81 -0.06 12.37
N LEU A 191 -9.78 -0.94 11.35
CA LEU A 191 -9.99 -0.50 9.97
C LEU A 191 -10.99 -1.28 9.10
N LEU A 192 -11.63 -2.36 9.58
CA LEU A 192 -12.66 -3.02 8.74
C LEU A 192 -13.97 -3.42 9.42
N LEU A 193 -14.07 -3.58 10.75
CA LEU A 193 -15.36 -3.84 11.43
C LEU A 193 -15.33 -3.44 12.91
N HIS A 194 -15.45 -2.16 13.22
CA HIS A 194 -16.01 -1.81 14.52
C HIS A 194 -16.93 -0.59 14.39
N PRO A 195 -18.26 -0.75 14.52
CA PRO A 195 -19.05 0.32 15.09
C PRO A 195 -18.66 0.39 16.57
N ILE A 196 -18.20 1.56 17.00
CA ILE A 196 -18.45 2.12 18.33
C ILE A 196 -18.32 1.10 19.48
N LEU A 197 -17.10 0.78 19.92
CA LEU A 197 -16.86 0.49 21.34
C LEU A 197 -15.47 1.00 21.73
N PRO A 198 -15.33 1.67 22.88
CA PRO A 198 -14.07 2.23 23.33
C PRO A 198 -13.13 1.08 23.73
N VAL A 199 -12.00 0.96 23.04
CA VAL A 199 -10.88 0.17 23.56
C VAL A 199 -10.21 1.05 24.61
N HIS A 200 -10.59 0.81 25.87
CA HIS A 200 -9.86 1.34 27.01
C HIS A 200 -8.40 0.85 26.94
N ARG A 201 -7.48 1.81 26.90
CA ARG A 201 -6.23 1.72 27.66
C ARG A 201 -6.31 2.71 28.79
#